data_AF-A0A239IDX3-F1
#
_entry.id   AF-A0A239IDX3-F1
#
_cell.length_a   1.000
_cell.length_b   1.000
_cell.length_c   1.000
_cell.angle_alpha   90.00
_cell.angle_beta   90.00
_cell.angle_gamma   90.00
#
_symmetry.space_group_name_H-M   'P 1'
#
loop_
_entity.id
_entity.type
_entity.pdbx_description
1 polymer ?
#
loop_
_entity_poly.entity_id
_entity_poly.type
_entity_poly.pdbx_seq_one_letter_code
_entity_poly.pdbx_strand_id
1 'polypeptide(L)'
;MTRRGSEERDVGLHPPAEPFHRPYAGPEPPSPDRRPKRLIVLLVAAVAFAGAAVAVFLVAPGGGKGTDRAAVTPSTAGPTPSEPTPSGPAPSEPAPSEPTASEPAQPIVRALPPPCGTVRAGTVAKAVPKASEKKSANSTLTTCTYTSKESAFRWLRVEARLYAPAHTATPVRDAESYYDAQWTQAHDAPLVRTIALEREHGVGDEAYRWFMADQGQPTLVGLVTARVGNAVVTVSYSEEAPRGGGQAARERPMLGTATAVAREVLTALKDF
;
A
#
# COMPACT_ATOMS: atom_id res chain seq x y z
N MET A 1 40.78 93.50 -30.99
CA MET A 1 40.94 92.57 -32.11
C MET A 1 39.97 91.41 -31.93
N THR A 2 38.85 91.41 -32.66
CA THR A 2 38.04 90.19 -32.90
C THR A 2 37.18 90.42 -34.15
N ARG A 3 37.32 89.48 -35.10
CA ARG A 3 36.60 89.29 -36.38
C ARG A 3 35.10 89.09 -36.12
N ARG A 4 34.17 89.66 -36.93
CA ARG A 4 33.75 89.33 -38.32
C ARG A 4 33.13 87.93 -38.42
N GLY A 5 31.85 87.88 -38.81
CA GLY A 5 30.97 86.71 -38.81
C GLY A 5 30.97 85.86 -40.09
N SER A 6 29.76 85.38 -40.42
CA SER A 6 29.33 84.38 -41.44
C SER A 6 29.15 82.98 -40.83
N GLU A 7 27.92 82.47 -40.66
CA GLU A 7 26.97 81.94 -41.66
C GLU A 7 27.37 80.53 -42.10
N GLU A 8 26.70 79.48 -41.59
CA GLU A 8 26.46 78.27 -42.38
C GLU A 8 25.27 77.44 -41.86
N ARG A 9 24.61 76.82 -42.83
CA ARG A 9 23.33 76.11 -42.79
C ARG A 9 23.51 74.68 -42.27
N ASP A 10 22.53 74.13 -41.57
CA ASP A 10 22.30 72.67 -41.53
C ASP A 10 20.79 72.41 -41.38
N VAL A 11 20.12 72.01 -42.46
CA VAL A 11 19.75 70.63 -42.83
C VAL A 11 18.60 70.11 -41.96
N GLY A 12 17.41 70.10 -42.59
CA GLY A 12 16.20 69.53 -42.04
C GLY A 12 16.33 68.02 -41.82
N LEU A 13 15.93 67.57 -40.64
CA LEU A 13 15.72 66.16 -40.34
C LEU A 13 14.24 65.84 -40.53
N HIS A 14 13.92 65.18 -41.63
CA HIS A 14 12.65 64.46 -41.76
C HIS A 14 12.65 63.28 -40.79
N PRO A 15 11.61 63.11 -39.96
CA PRO A 15 11.44 61.86 -39.23
C PRO A 15 11.03 60.73 -40.20
N PRO A 16 11.59 59.52 -40.05
CA PRO A 16 11.20 58.37 -40.86
C PRO A 16 9.79 57.89 -40.50
N ALA A 17 9.03 57.47 -41.52
CA ALA A 17 7.73 56.84 -41.36
C ALA A 17 7.90 55.45 -40.70
N GLU A 18 7.30 55.25 -39.53
CA GLU A 18 7.19 53.95 -38.88
C GLU A 18 6.11 53.09 -39.59
N PRO A 19 6.44 51.88 -40.09
CA PRO A 19 5.45 50.91 -40.48
C PRO A 19 5.19 49.97 -39.30
N PHE A 20 4.24 50.32 -38.43
CA PHE A 20 3.73 49.38 -37.43
C PHE A 20 2.36 48.84 -37.84
N HIS A 21 2.36 47.83 -38.71
CA HIS A 21 1.26 46.86 -38.71
C HIS A 21 1.41 45.98 -37.47
N ARG A 22 0.76 46.36 -36.36
CA ARG A 22 0.48 45.41 -35.29
C ARG A 22 -0.66 44.49 -35.77
N PRO A 23 -0.47 43.16 -35.81
CA PRO A 23 -1.59 42.25 -35.98
C PRO A 23 -2.58 42.49 -34.84
N TYR A 24 -3.85 42.70 -35.19
CA TYR A 24 -4.93 42.80 -34.23
C TYR A 24 -5.00 41.50 -33.43
N ALA A 25 -4.56 41.53 -32.17
CA ALA A 25 -4.92 40.49 -31.22
C ALA A 25 -6.40 40.67 -30.91
N GLY A 26 -7.24 39.73 -31.34
CA GLY A 26 -8.64 39.70 -30.94
C GLY A 26 -8.78 39.71 -29.40
N PRO A 27 -9.96 40.06 -28.87
CA PRO A 27 -10.17 40.04 -27.43
C PRO A 27 -9.75 38.68 -26.87
N GLU A 28 -8.91 38.71 -25.83
CA GLU A 28 -8.48 37.54 -25.08
C GLU A 28 -9.74 36.72 -24.73
N PRO A 29 -9.83 35.44 -25.12
CA PRO A 29 -10.97 34.61 -24.74
C PRO A 29 -11.07 34.62 -23.20
N PRO A 30 -12.28 34.70 -22.62
CA PRO A 30 -12.44 34.67 -21.18
C PRO A 30 -11.72 33.43 -20.65
N SER A 31 -10.84 33.64 -19.67
CA SER A 31 -10.11 32.54 -19.04
C SER A 31 -11.12 31.47 -18.64
N PRO A 32 -10.90 30.19 -19.00
CA PRO A 32 -11.83 29.14 -18.61
C PRO A 32 -11.98 29.19 -17.09
N ASP A 33 -13.22 29.34 -16.64
CA ASP A 33 -13.57 29.39 -15.22
C ASP A 33 -12.81 28.28 -14.50
N ARG A 34 -12.05 28.67 -13.48
CA ARG A 34 -11.34 27.73 -12.60
C ARG A 34 -12.38 26.79 -12.01
N ARG A 35 -12.60 25.64 -12.67
CA ARG A 35 -13.37 24.52 -12.15
C ARG A 35 -12.93 24.31 -10.70
N PRO A 36 -13.87 24.19 -9.74
CA PRO A 36 -13.51 24.01 -8.35
C PRO A 36 -12.64 22.76 -8.24
N LYS A 37 -11.37 22.97 -7.86
CA LYS A 37 -10.32 21.94 -7.70
C LYS A 37 -10.74 20.76 -6.81
N ARG A 38 -11.86 20.86 -6.11
CA ARG A 38 -12.45 19.82 -5.27
C ARG A 38 -12.84 18.55 -6.04
N LEU A 39 -13.26 18.65 -7.31
CA LEU A 39 -13.60 17.48 -8.12
C LEU A 39 -12.37 16.72 -8.64
N ILE A 40 -11.25 17.42 -8.88
CA ILE A 40 -9.98 16.79 -9.29
C ILE A 40 -9.28 16.16 -8.06
N VAL A 41 -9.34 16.80 -6.89
CA VAL A 41 -8.83 16.22 -5.63
C VAL A 41 -9.57 14.93 -5.25
N LEU A 42 -10.88 14.84 -5.49
CA LEU A 42 -11.66 13.61 -5.25
C LEU A 42 -11.30 12.48 -6.24
N LEU A 43 -10.96 12.80 -7.48
CA LEU A 43 -10.53 11.82 -8.48
C LEU A 43 -9.11 11.30 -8.21
N VAL A 44 -8.18 12.15 -7.74
CA VAL A 44 -6.81 11.72 -7.37
C VAL A 44 -6.83 10.85 -6.11
N ALA A 45 -7.69 11.15 -5.12
CA ALA A 45 -7.87 10.31 -3.93
C ALA A 45 -8.46 8.91 -4.25
N ALA A 46 -9.26 8.79 -5.32
CA ALA A 46 -9.80 7.50 -5.75
C ALA A 46 -8.83 6.69 -6.63
N VAL A 47 -8.06 7.35 -7.51
CA VAL A 47 -7.13 6.68 -8.43
C VAL A 47 -5.81 6.27 -7.74
N ALA A 48 -5.32 7.06 -6.77
CA ALA A 48 -4.10 6.71 -6.03
C ALA A 48 -4.26 5.48 -5.12
N PHE A 49 -5.49 5.10 -4.74
CA PHE A 49 -5.75 3.92 -3.91
C PHE A 49 -6.27 2.69 -4.68
N ALA A 50 -6.61 2.84 -5.98
CA ALA A 50 -7.09 1.74 -6.82
C ALA A 50 -6.10 1.31 -7.93
N GLY A 51 -5.09 2.12 -8.27
CA GLY A 51 -4.20 1.87 -9.42
C GLY A 51 -3.08 0.83 -9.22
N ALA A 52 -2.76 0.43 -7.98
CA ALA A 52 -1.64 -0.48 -7.73
C ALA A 52 -1.96 -1.98 -7.96
N ALA A 53 -3.22 -2.35 -8.23
CA ALA A 53 -3.62 -3.75 -8.38
C ALA A 53 -3.71 -4.25 -9.84
N VAL A 54 -3.57 -3.39 -10.86
CA VAL A 54 -3.77 -3.78 -12.27
C VAL A 54 -2.46 -3.85 -13.09
N ALA A 55 -1.38 -3.21 -12.65
CA ALA A 55 -0.16 -3.12 -13.47
C ALA A 55 0.83 -4.29 -13.32
N VAL A 56 0.67 -5.18 -12.33
CA VAL A 56 1.63 -6.29 -12.10
C VAL A 56 1.26 -7.57 -12.87
N PHE A 57 0.06 -7.67 -13.45
CA PHE A 57 -0.36 -8.89 -14.16
C PHE A 57 -0.03 -8.92 -15.67
N LEU A 58 0.67 -7.91 -16.21
CA LEU A 58 0.86 -7.77 -17.67
C LEU A 58 2.30 -7.79 -18.18
N VAL A 59 3.31 -8.05 -17.33
CA VAL A 59 4.70 -8.20 -17.81
C VAL A 59 5.42 -9.33 -17.09
N ALA A 60 5.08 -10.57 -17.47
CA ALA A 60 6.00 -11.69 -17.39
C ALA A 60 5.94 -12.46 -18.72
N PRO A 61 7.03 -12.55 -19.50
CA PRO A 61 7.06 -13.32 -20.73
C PRO A 61 6.99 -14.82 -20.42
N GLY A 62 6.13 -15.52 -21.14
CA GLY A 62 5.84 -16.94 -20.95
C GLY A 62 7.05 -17.84 -21.18
N GLY A 63 7.30 -18.70 -20.20
CA GLY A 63 8.10 -19.90 -20.38
C GLY A 63 7.32 -20.91 -21.20
N GLY A 64 7.84 -21.25 -22.38
CA GLY A 64 7.24 -22.22 -23.28
C GLY A 64 8.28 -23.13 -23.92
N LYS A 65 8.09 -24.42 -23.67
CA LYS A 65 8.53 -25.61 -24.43
C LYS A 65 9.97 -26.13 -24.25
N GLY A 66 10.01 -27.39 -23.84
CA GLY A 66 11.14 -28.30 -23.99
C GLY A 66 10.72 -29.72 -23.62
N THR A 67 9.96 -30.38 -24.50
CA THR A 67 9.83 -31.84 -24.54
C THR A 67 11.18 -32.45 -24.91
N ASP A 68 11.62 -33.53 -24.27
CA ASP A 68 12.19 -34.68 -24.97
C ASP A 68 12.36 -35.92 -24.06
N ARG A 69 11.87 -37.05 -24.59
CA ARG A 69 12.17 -38.42 -24.18
C ARG A 69 13.31 -38.95 -25.06
N ALA A 70 14.32 -39.59 -24.47
CA ALA A 70 15.12 -40.70 -25.03
C ALA A 70 16.13 -41.15 -23.95
N ALA A 71 16.13 -42.38 -23.42
CA ALA A 71 16.52 -43.67 -24.00
C ALA A 71 18.06 -43.97 -23.95
N VAL A 72 18.45 -44.80 -22.97
CA VAL A 72 19.23 -46.07 -23.06
C VAL A 72 20.69 -46.10 -23.63
N THR A 73 21.67 -46.26 -22.69
CA THR A 73 22.93 -47.10 -22.62
C THR A 73 23.99 -47.14 -23.76
N PRO A 74 25.17 -47.82 -23.60
CA PRO A 74 26.05 -48.15 -22.46
C PRO A 74 27.54 -47.77 -22.73
N SER A 75 28.45 -47.96 -21.77
CA SER A 75 29.88 -48.11 -22.11
C SER A 75 30.60 -49.12 -21.21
N THR A 76 31.13 -50.15 -21.86
CA THR A 76 31.87 -51.30 -21.33
C THR A 76 33.37 -51.03 -21.34
N ALA A 77 34.08 -51.40 -20.27
CA ALA A 77 35.49 -51.85 -20.33
C ALA A 77 35.83 -52.67 -19.06
N GLY A 78 36.18 -53.96 -19.22
CA GLY A 78 37.00 -54.74 -18.26
C GLY A 78 38.45 -54.82 -18.74
N PRO A 79 39.36 -55.70 -18.21
CA PRO A 79 39.13 -56.77 -17.22
C PRO A 79 40.27 -57.06 -16.18
N THR A 80 39.98 -57.97 -15.22
CA THR A 80 40.86 -58.99 -14.54
C THR A 80 41.74 -58.62 -13.30
N PRO A 81 42.20 -59.59 -12.45
CA PRO A 81 41.47 -60.15 -11.28
C PRO A 81 42.28 -60.14 -9.95
N SER A 82 41.63 -60.32 -8.78
CA SER A 82 42.17 -61.04 -7.61
C SER A 82 41.10 -61.20 -6.51
N GLU A 83 41.29 -62.24 -5.71
CA GLU A 83 40.39 -63.00 -4.82
C GLU A 83 40.20 -62.35 -3.41
N PRO A 84 39.58 -62.97 -2.36
CA PRO A 84 38.31 -62.51 -1.78
C PRO A 84 38.30 -62.11 -0.27
N THR A 85 37.19 -61.47 0.16
CA THR A 85 36.61 -61.36 1.55
C THR A 85 37.32 -60.40 2.54
N PRO A 86 36.63 -59.56 3.35
CA PRO A 86 35.61 -60.00 4.33
C PRO A 86 34.32 -59.16 4.45
N SER A 87 33.25 -59.88 4.79
CA SER A 87 32.03 -59.50 5.53
C SER A 87 31.74 -58.01 5.77
N GLY A 88 30.84 -57.45 4.96
CA GLY A 88 30.11 -56.21 5.26
C GLY A 88 28.67 -56.53 5.68
N PRO A 89 28.09 -55.84 6.67
CA PRO A 89 26.77 -56.14 7.20
C PRO A 89 25.66 -55.82 6.17
N ALA A 90 24.56 -56.56 6.28
CA ALA A 90 23.37 -56.47 5.44
C ALA A 90 22.83 -55.03 5.31
N PRO A 91 22.20 -54.65 4.17
CA PRO A 91 21.46 -53.41 4.07
C PRO A 91 20.21 -53.48 4.95
N SER A 92 20.14 -52.63 5.97
CA SER A 92 18.90 -52.42 6.73
C SER A 92 17.83 -51.82 5.82
N GLU A 93 16.67 -52.46 5.78
CA GLU A 93 15.43 -51.89 5.25
C GLU A 93 15.19 -50.48 5.82
N PRO A 94 14.73 -49.51 5.02
CA PRO A 94 14.25 -48.24 5.55
C PRO A 94 12.97 -48.50 6.35
N ALA A 95 13.03 -48.19 7.64
CA ALA A 95 11.86 -48.18 8.52
C ALA A 95 10.79 -47.22 7.95
N PRO A 96 9.49 -47.53 8.11
CA PRO A 96 8.41 -46.64 7.69
C PRO A 96 8.53 -45.30 8.42
N SER A 97 8.64 -44.20 7.67
CA SER A 97 8.58 -42.85 8.23
C SER A 97 7.28 -42.69 9.02
N GLU A 98 7.40 -42.43 10.32
CA GLU A 98 6.29 -42.02 11.16
C GLU A 98 5.66 -40.75 10.55
N PRO A 99 4.32 -40.63 10.54
CA PRO A 99 3.66 -39.44 10.05
C PRO A 99 4.07 -38.25 10.92
N THR A 100 4.78 -37.30 10.31
CA THR A 100 5.03 -35.98 10.89
C THR A 100 3.72 -35.45 11.46
N ALA A 101 3.71 -35.23 12.78
CA ALA A 101 2.59 -34.63 13.48
C ALA A 101 2.16 -33.38 12.71
N SER A 102 0.96 -33.43 12.13
CA SER A 102 0.41 -32.30 11.40
C SER A 102 0.32 -31.13 12.36
N GLU A 103 1.04 -30.06 12.03
CA GLU A 103 0.90 -28.77 12.70
C GLU A 103 -0.61 -28.45 12.78
N PRO A 104 -1.12 -28.00 13.94
CA PRO A 104 -2.55 -27.75 14.08
C PRO A 104 -3.01 -26.80 12.98
N ALA A 105 -3.93 -27.27 12.14
CA ALA A 105 -4.44 -26.50 11.01
C ALA A 105 -4.96 -25.16 11.53
N GLN A 106 -4.33 -24.06 11.12
CA GLN A 106 -4.76 -22.73 11.55
C GLN A 106 -6.23 -22.52 11.15
N PRO A 107 -7.06 -21.96 12.04
CA PRO A 107 -8.47 -21.75 11.75
C PRO A 107 -8.64 -20.82 10.54
N ILE A 108 -9.32 -21.33 9.51
CA ILE A 108 -9.65 -20.60 8.29
C ILE A 108 -10.89 -19.75 8.53
N VAL A 109 -10.78 -18.45 8.31
CA VAL A 109 -11.91 -17.51 8.28
C VAL A 109 -12.76 -17.82 7.06
N ARG A 110 -14.06 -18.02 7.24
CA ARG A 110 -14.96 -18.42 6.15
C ARG A 110 -15.70 -17.23 5.54
N ALA A 111 -15.99 -16.22 6.36
CA ALA A 111 -16.66 -15.00 5.91
C ALA A 111 -16.10 -13.75 6.60
N LEU A 112 -16.38 -12.58 6.02
CA LEU A 112 -16.11 -11.31 6.68
C LEU A 112 -17.33 -10.86 7.49
N PRO A 113 -17.11 -10.29 8.69
CA PRO A 113 -18.18 -9.71 9.48
C PRO A 113 -18.80 -8.49 8.77
N PRO A 114 -20.03 -8.10 9.13
CA PRO A 114 -20.63 -6.87 8.62
C PRO A 114 -19.73 -5.66 8.88
N PRO A 115 -19.56 -4.75 7.89
CA PRO A 115 -18.74 -3.56 8.10
C PRO A 115 -19.34 -2.67 9.19
N CYS A 116 -18.47 -2.04 9.98
CA CYS A 116 -18.79 -1.21 11.15
C CYS A 116 -19.37 -1.96 12.38
N GLY A 117 -19.69 -3.26 12.27
CA GLY A 117 -20.22 -4.04 13.39
C GLY A 117 -19.17 -4.61 14.34
N THR A 118 -17.89 -4.55 13.96
CA THR A 118 -16.78 -5.22 14.66
C THR A 118 -16.11 -4.38 15.74
N VAL A 119 -16.30 -3.06 15.71
CA VAL A 119 -15.69 -2.13 16.67
C VAL A 119 -16.75 -1.71 17.67
N ARG A 120 -16.43 -1.77 18.96
CA ARG A 120 -17.38 -1.38 20.01
C ARG A 120 -17.71 0.10 19.89
N ALA A 121 -18.98 0.44 20.08
CA ALA A 121 -19.46 1.83 20.02
C ALA A 121 -18.69 2.76 20.98
N GLY A 122 -18.33 2.29 22.19
CA GLY A 122 -17.53 3.06 23.14
C GLY A 122 -16.11 3.35 22.64
N THR A 123 -15.50 2.40 21.93
CA THR A 123 -14.17 2.57 21.31
C THR A 123 -14.23 3.61 20.20
N VAL A 124 -15.25 3.54 19.34
CA VAL A 124 -15.50 4.55 18.30
C VAL A 124 -15.75 5.93 18.90
N ALA A 125 -16.64 6.04 19.89
CA ALA A 125 -16.97 7.32 20.51
C ALA A 125 -15.77 8.01 21.17
N LYS A 126 -14.85 7.23 21.75
CA LYS A 126 -13.59 7.73 22.31
C LYS A 126 -12.58 8.14 21.24
N ALA A 127 -12.42 7.32 20.19
CA ALA A 127 -11.45 7.56 19.13
C ALA A 127 -11.88 8.70 18.19
N VAL A 128 -13.15 8.72 17.80
CA VAL A 128 -13.74 9.66 16.83
C VAL A 128 -15.07 10.17 17.38
N PRO A 129 -15.05 11.21 18.25
CA PRO A 129 -16.27 11.77 18.81
C PRO A 129 -17.24 12.26 17.72
N LYS A 130 -18.53 11.98 17.95
CA LYS A 130 -19.63 12.34 17.03
C LYS A 130 -19.40 11.83 15.60
N ALA A 131 -18.81 10.65 15.45
CA ALA A 131 -18.53 10.06 14.15
C ALA A 131 -19.78 9.92 13.27
N SER A 132 -19.60 10.13 11.98
CA SER A 132 -20.47 9.57 10.94
C SER A 132 -19.80 8.34 10.32
N GLU A 133 -20.60 7.35 9.97
CA GLU A 133 -20.12 6.10 9.37
C GLU A 133 -20.28 6.09 7.85
N LYS A 134 -19.26 5.58 7.17
CA LYS A 134 -19.31 5.17 5.76
C LYS A 134 -18.83 3.74 5.67
N LYS A 135 -19.60 2.89 4.98
CA LYS A 135 -19.29 1.45 4.85
C LYS A 135 -19.36 0.97 3.41
N SER A 136 -18.55 -0.03 3.10
CA SER A 136 -18.62 -0.81 1.86
C SER A 136 -18.26 -2.25 2.17
N ALA A 137 -18.92 -3.20 1.52
CA ALA A 137 -18.67 -4.62 1.73
C ALA A 137 -18.94 -5.44 0.46
N ASN A 138 -18.14 -6.49 0.29
CA ASN A 138 -18.39 -7.62 -0.59
C ASN A 138 -17.86 -8.90 0.10
N SER A 139 -17.82 -10.03 -0.60
CA SER A 139 -17.39 -11.32 -0.04
C SER A 139 -15.93 -11.39 0.38
N THR A 140 -15.05 -10.52 -0.14
CA THR A 140 -13.59 -10.57 0.09
C THR A 140 -13.03 -9.30 0.71
N LEU A 141 -13.82 -8.23 0.82
CA LEU A 141 -13.40 -6.95 1.38
C LEU A 141 -14.56 -6.29 2.12
N THR A 142 -14.28 -5.87 3.36
CA THR A 142 -15.15 -4.98 4.12
C THR A 142 -14.36 -3.75 4.54
N THR A 143 -15.02 -2.60 4.48
CA THR A 143 -14.46 -1.33 4.93
C THR A 143 -15.49 -0.57 5.76
N CYS A 144 -15.01 0.03 6.83
CA CYS A 144 -15.75 0.98 7.62
C CYS A 144 -14.87 2.21 7.87
N THR A 145 -15.42 3.39 7.67
CA THR A 145 -14.76 4.66 8.00
C THR A 145 -15.66 5.48 8.90
N TYR A 146 -15.14 5.81 10.07
CA TYR A 146 -15.72 6.74 11.03
C TYR A 146 -15.02 8.09 10.86
N THR A 147 -15.77 9.12 10.48
CA THR A 147 -15.23 10.47 10.31
C THR A 147 -15.84 11.39 11.35
N SER A 148 -15.02 12.17 12.06
CA SER A 148 -15.55 13.15 13.01
C SER A 148 -16.30 14.26 12.28
N LYS A 149 -17.44 14.67 12.84
CA LYS A 149 -18.16 15.86 12.38
C LYS A 149 -17.48 17.17 12.78
N GLU A 150 -16.54 17.12 13.72
CA GLU A 150 -15.89 18.31 14.30
C GLU A 150 -14.48 18.54 13.75
N SER A 151 -13.86 17.54 13.13
CA SER A 151 -12.52 17.64 12.54
C SER A 151 -12.42 16.83 11.27
N ALA A 152 -12.02 17.49 10.18
CA ALA A 152 -11.77 16.83 8.90
C ALA A 152 -10.56 15.88 8.93
N PHE A 153 -9.67 16.05 9.92
CA PHE A 153 -8.45 15.27 10.07
C PHE A 153 -8.59 14.11 11.04
N ARG A 154 -9.71 14.03 11.77
CA ARG A 154 -9.95 12.97 12.75
C ARG A 154 -10.87 11.90 12.19
N TRP A 155 -10.28 10.74 11.89
CA TRP A 155 -11.01 9.60 11.35
C TRP A 155 -10.40 8.27 11.79
N LEU A 156 -11.21 7.22 11.76
CA LEU A 156 -10.82 5.84 11.99
C LEU A 156 -11.33 5.01 10.82
N ARG A 157 -10.44 4.26 10.17
CA ARG A 157 -10.78 3.32 9.09
C ARG A 157 -10.41 1.91 9.52
N VAL A 158 -11.34 0.98 9.33
CA VAL A 158 -11.13 -0.45 9.46
C VAL A 158 -11.36 -1.08 8.10
N GLU A 159 -10.40 -1.87 7.66
CA GLU A 159 -10.46 -2.67 6.46
C GLU A 159 -10.16 -4.12 6.83
N ALA A 160 -10.98 -5.05 6.36
CA ALA A 160 -10.71 -6.47 6.49
C ALA A 160 -10.82 -7.12 5.12
N ARG A 161 -9.77 -7.84 4.74
CA ARG A 161 -9.63 -8.55 3.47
C ARG A 161 -9.59 -10.05 3.73
N LEU A 162 -10.36 -10.81 2.96
CA LEU A 162 -10.45 -12.25 3.05
C LEU A 162 -9.95 -12.89 1.76
N TYR A 163 -9.01 -13.81 1.90
CA TYR A 163 -8.59 -14.72 0.84
C TYR A 163 -9.42 -15.99 0.96
N ALA A 164 -10.59 -16.00 0.33
CA ALA A 164 -11.54 -17.09 0.50
C ALA A 164 -11.08 -18.35 -0.26
N PRO A 165 -11.22 -19.56 0.31
CA PRO A 165 -10.88 -20.81 -0.38
C PRO A 165 -11.64 -21.03 -1.70
N ALA A 166 -12.81 -20.40 -1.87
CA ALA A 166 -13.57 -20.43 -3.12
C ALA A 166 -12.91 -19.66 -4.28
N HIS A 167 -11.89 -18.85 -4.01
CA HIS A 167 -11.24 -17.97 -4.98
C HIS A 167 -9.75 -18.30 -5.20
N THR A 168 -9.16 -19.15 -4.37
CA THR A 168 -7.75 -19.54 -4.46
C THR A 168 -7.52 -20.89 -3.80
N ALA A 169 -6.58 -21.67 -4.35
CA ALA A 169 -6.14 -22.93 -3.76
C ALA A 169 -5.22 -22.72 -2.54
N THR A 170 -4.67 -21.52 -2.35
CA THR A 170 -3.65 -21.22 -1.32
C THR A 170 -4.02 -20.00 -0.45
N PRO A 171 -5.22 -19.98 0.16
CA PRO A 171 -5.77 -18.79 0.82
C PRO A 171 -4.88 -18.20 1.93
N VAL A 172 -4.22 -19.05 2.71
CA VAL A 172 -3.30 -18.61 3.77
C VAL A 172 -2.04 -17.97 3.19
N ARG A 173 -1.42 -18.62 2.19
CA ARG A 173 -0.21 -18.10 1.52
C ARG A 173 -0.48 -16.80 0.77
N ASP A 174 -1.67 -16.65 0.20
CA ASP A 174 -2.04 -15.41 -0.51
C ASP A 174 -2.22 -14.26 0.48
N ALA A 175 -2.78 -14.52 1.67
CA ALA A 175 -2.88 -13.54 2.75
C ALA A 175 -1.51 -13.15 3.30
N GLU A 176 -0.61 -14.12 3.50
CA GLU A 176 0.79 -13.92 3.89
C GLU A 176 1.53 -13.06 2.85
N SER A 177 1.46 -13.43 1.57
CA SER A 177 2.09 -12.70 0.47
C SER A 177 1.59 -11.25 0.38
N TYR A 178 0.29 -11.04 0.60
CA TYR A 178 -0.27 -9.69 0.64
C TYR A 178 0.21 -8.88 1.84
N TYR A 179 0.28 -9.50 3.01
CA TYR A 179 0.80 -8.88 4.22
C TYR A 179 2.27 -8.47 4.06
N ASP A 180 3.11 -9.33 3.47
CA ASP A 180 4.52 -9.02 3.18
C ASP A 180 4.69 -7.91 2.14
N ALA A 181 3.83 -7.89 1.12
CA ALA A 181 3.80 -6.80 0.16
C ALA A 181 3.44 -5.46 0.83
N GLN A 182 2.48 -5.45 1.77
CA GLN A 182 2.12 -4.27 2.55
C GLN A 182 3.26 -3.82 3.48
N TRP A 183 3.95 -4.75 4.12
CA TRP A 183 5.13 -4.46 4.95
C TRP A 183 6.28 -3.85 4.12
N THR A 184 6.58 -4.42 2.96
CA THR A 184 7.59 -3.89 2.03
C THR A 184 7.19 -2.49 1.56
N GLN A 185 5.94 -2.32 1.13
CA GLN A 185 5.43 -1.02 0.69
C GLN A 185 5.52 0.06 1.79
N ALA A 186 5.33 -0.32 3.07
CA ALA A 186 5.45 0.63 4.18
C ALA A 186 6.90 1.16 4.37
N HIS A 187 7.92 0.40 3.97
CA HIS A 187 9.31 0.85 3.99
C HIS A 187 9.61 1.83 2.85
N ASP A 188 8.98 1.63 1.70
CA ASP A 188 9.30 2.34 0.45
C ASP A 188 8.27 3.42 0.08
N ALA A 189 7.40 3.84 0.99
CA ALA A 189 6.28 4.72 0.68
C ALA A 189 6.71 6.20 0.46
N PRO A 190 6.69 6.74 -0.78
CA PRO A 190 7.35 8.02 -1.09
C PRO A 190 6.52 9.26 -0.73
N LEU A 191 5.20 9.12 -0.57
CA LEU A 191 4.27 10.25 -0.31
C LEU A 191 3.95 10.45 1.18
N VAL A 192 4.51 9.61 2.04
CA VAL A 192 4.33 9.69 3.49
C VAL A 192 5.69 9.74 4.14
N ARG A 193 5.83 10.52 5.21
CA ARG A 193 7.03 10.49 6.02
C ARG A 193 6.84 9.46 7.12
N THR A 194 7.48 8.30 6.99
CA THR A 194 7.54 7.31 8.06
C THR A 194 8.25 7.89 9.28
N ILE A 195 7.61 7.83 10.44
CA ILE A 195 8.17 8.25 11.73
C ILE A 195 8.61 7.02 12.52
N ALA A 196 7.77 5.98 12.58
CA ALA A 196 8.09 4.70 13.19
C ALA A 196 7.42 3.56 12.42
N LEU A 197 8.12 2.44 12.23
CA LEU A 197 7.61 1.24 11.57
C LEU A 197 8.20 0.02 12.25
N GLU A 198 7.37 -0.82 12.85
CA GLU A 198 7.81 -1.91 13.72
C GLU A 198 6.91 -3.13 13.57
N ARG A 199 7.48 -4.34 13.68
CA ARG A 199 6.68 -5.55 13.89
C ARG A 199 6.01 -5.49 15.26
N GLU A 200 4.79 -6.00 15.35
CA GLU A 200 4.01 -6.12 16.58
C GLU A 200 3.68 -7.59 16.82
N HIS A 201 3.90 -8.02 18.05
CA HIS A 201 3.56 -9.37 18.48
C HIS A 201 2.27 -9.37 19.29
N GLY A 202 1.56 -10.49 19.32
CA GLY A 202 0.32 -10.64 20.10
C GLY A 202 -0.91 -9.95 19.48
N VAL A 203 -0.87 -9.65 18.19
CA VAL A 203 -2.01 -9.17 17.40
C VAL A 203 -2.09 -10.02 16.12
N GLY A 204 -3.01 -11.00 16.11
CA GLY A 204 -3.07 -11.97 15.01
C GLY A 204 -1.88 -12.94 15.01
N ASP A 205 -1.66 -13.59 13.87
CA ASP A 205 -0.49 -14.43 13.63
C ASP A 205 0.75 -13.55 13.36
N GLU A 206 0.55 -12.46 12.63
CA GLU A 206 1.56 -11.48 12.27
C GLU A 206 0.95 -10.08 12.31
N ALA A 207 1.68 -9.10 12.83
CA ALA A 207 1.27 -7.71 12.78
C ALA A 207 2.44 -6.74 12.67
N TYR A 208 2.15 -5.56 12.15
CA TYR A 208 3.06 -4.43 12.22
C TYR A 208 2.30 -3.14 12.53
N ARG A 209 3.02 -2.19 13.12
CA ARG A 209 2.55 -0.84 13.44
C ARG A 209 3.32 0.15 12.61
N TRP A 210 2.63 1.12 12.05
CA TRP A 210 3.22 2.17 11.25
C TRP A 210 2.68 3.52 11.69
N PHE A 211 3.57 4.39 12.13
CA PHE A 211 3.28 5.78 12.45
C PHE A 211 3.93 6.69 11.41
N MET A 212 3.10 7.52 10.78
CA MET A 212 3.51 8.34 9.64
C MET A 212 2.86 9.71 9.69
N ALA A 213 3.50 10.67 9.03
CA ALA A 213 2.92 11.96 8.68
C ALA A 213 2.57 11.97 7.18
N ASP A 214 1.35 12.40 6.85
CA ASP A 214 0.98 12.71 5.48
C ASP A 214 1.75 13.97 5.04
N GLN A 215 2.43 13.93 3.89
CA GLN A 215 3.14 15.11 3.39
C GLN A 215 2.22 16.08 2.64
N GLY A 216 1.07 15.61 2.18
CA GLY A 216 0.08 16.41 1.45
C GLY A 216 -0.97 17.07 2.35
N GLN A 217 -1.10 16.65 3.61
CA GLN A 217 -2.05 17.17 4.59
C GLN A 217 -1.40 17.29 5.97
N PRO A 218 -1.82 18.21 6.85
CA PRO A 218 -1.28 18.30 8.20
C PRO A 218 -1.86 17.19 9.09
N THR A 219 -1.62 15.91 8.75
CA THR A 219 -2.16 14.76 9.49
C THR A 219 -1.07 13.81 9.94
N LEU A 220 -1.31 13.22 11.11
CA LEU A 220 -0.62 12.04 11.57
C LEU A 220 -1.54 10.84 11.38
N VAL A 221 -0.95 9.69 11.11
CA VAL A 221 -1.67 8.42 10.97
C VAL A 221 -0.95 7.35 11.76
N GLY A 222 -1.68 6.72 12.68
CA GLY A 222 -1.28 5.46 13.31
C GLY A 222 -2.02 4.31 12.62
N LEU A 223 -1.27 3.37 12.06
CA LEU A 223 -1.78 2.24 11.31
C LEU A 223 -1.32 0.93 11.95
N VAL A 224 -2.21 -0.06 11.98
CA VAL A 224 -1.91 -1.44 12.36
C VAL A 224 -2.43 -2.34 11.26
N THR A 225 -1.55 -3.17 10.69
CA THR A 225 -1.93 -4.26 9.80
C THR A 225 -1.65 -5.57 10.51
N ALA A 226 -2.64 -6.47 10.55
CA ALA A 226 -2.53 -7.77 11.18
C ALA A 226 -3.11 -8.87 10.29
N ARG A 227 -2.45 -10.02 10.23
CA ARG A 227 -2.93 -11.23 9.55
C ARG A 227 -3.44 -12.25 10.58
N VAL A 228 -4.53 -12.92 10.26
CA VAL A 228 -5.01 -14.12 10.96
C VAL A 228 -5.47 -15.14 9.93
N GLY A 229 -4.81 -16.29 9.86
CA GLY A 229 -5.02 -17.31 8.83
C GLY A 229 -4.99 -16.69 7.43
N ASN A 230 -6.13 -16.77 6.74
CA ASN A 230 -6.37 -16.26 5.39
C ASN A 230 -7.02 -14.85 5.34
N ALA A 231 -7.01 -14.10 6.44
CA ALA A 231 -7.54 -12.74 6.50
C ALA A 231 -6.47 -11.72 6.90
N VAL A 232 -6.54 -10.53 6.32
CA VAL A 232 -5.69 -9.39 6.67
C VAL A 232 -6.57 -8.21 7.07
N VAL A 233 -6.31 -7.66 8.25
CA VAL A 233 -7.02 -6.50 8.80
C VAL A 233 -6.07 -5.31 8.85
N THR A 234 -6.51 -4.18 8.30
CA THR A 234 -5.80 -2.91 8.38
C THR A 234 -6.66 -1.90 9.13
N VAL A 235 -6.13 -1.35 10.21
CA VAL A 235 -6.77 -0.29 10.99
C VAL A 235 -5.90 0.96 10.91
N SER A 236 -6.50 2.05 10.47
CA SER A 236 -5.83 3.35 10.35
C SER A 236 -6.59 4.39 11.16
N TYR A 237 -5.89 5.10 12.04
CA TYR A 237 -6.43 6.18 12.86
C TYR A 237 -5.65 7.46 12.59
N SER A 238 -6.36 8.56 12.34
CA SER A 238 -5.75 9.84 11.99
C SER A 238 -6.19 10.98 12.90
N GLU A 239 -5.29 11.93 13.07
CA GLU A 239 -5.48 13.19 13.78
C GLU A 239 -4.73 14.31 13.04
N GLU A 240 -5.08 15.58 13.34
CA GLU A 240 -4.29 16.72 12.89
C GLU A 240 -2.89 16.69 13.52
N ALA A 241 -1.87 16.95 12.71
CA ALA A 241 -0.50 17.09 13.17
C ALA A 241 -0.36 18.35 14.02
N PRO A 242 0.32 18.29 15.19
CA PRO A 242 0.55 19.48 15.99
C PRO A 242 1.36 20.54 15.24
N ARG A 243 0.99 21.81 15.40
CA ARG A 243 1.75 22.95 14.88
C ARG A 243 2.96 23.19 15.78
N GLY A 244 4.17 23.09 15.24
CA GLY A 244 5.41 23.41 15.97
C GLY A 244 6.14 22.22 16.60
N GLY A 245 5.92 20.99 16.13
CA GLY A 245 6.63 19.79 16.60
C GLY A 245 5.82 18.94 17.59
N GLY A 246 6.44 17.93 18.20
CA GLY A 246 5.75 17.03 19.15
C GLY A 246 4.98 15.86 18.50
N GLN A 247 5.22 15.56 17.22
CA GLN A 247 4.59 14.45 16.52
C GLN A 247 4.91 13.09 17.19
N ALA A 248 6.14 12.89 17.67
CA ALA A 248 6.55 11.69 18.39
C ALA A 248 5.71 11.44 19.66
N ALA A 249 5.24 12.48 20.34
CA ALA A 249 4.38 12.33 21.51
C ALA A 249 2.98 11.76 21.17
N ARG A 250 2.57 11.83 19.90
CA ARG A 250 1.30 11.26 19.40
C ARG A 250 1.41 9.80 18.99
N GLU A 251 2.62 9.29 18.77
CA GLU A 251 2.85 7.93 18.29
C GLU A 251 2.16 6.87 19.16
N ARG A 252 2.53 6.80 20.45
CA ARG A 252 1.98 5.82 21.39
C ARG A 252 0.45 5.87 21.51
N PRO A 253 -0.21 7.01 21.76
CA PRO A 253 -1.67 7.04 21.87
C PRO A 253 -2.39 6.72 20.56
N MET A 254 -1.85 7.11 19.40
CA MET A 254 -2.47 6.82 18.11
C MET A 254 -2.32 5.33 17.74
N LEU A 255 -1.13 4.76 17.88
CA LEU A 255 -0.90 3.33 17.69
C LEU A 255 -1.67 2.49 18.72
N GLY A 256 -1.78 2.94 19.97
CA GLY A 256 -2.59 2.28 20.99
C GLY A 256 -4.08 2.23 20.62
N THR A 257 -4.61 3.30 20.03
CA THR A 257 -6.00 3.35 19.52
C THR A 257 -6.20 2.37 18.37
N ALA A 258 -5.32 2.41 17.36
CA ALA A 258 -5.40 1.50 16.22
C ALA A 258 -5.22 0.02 16.63
N THR A 259 -4.32 -0.26 17.57
CA THR A 259 -4.10 -1.62 18.11
C THR A 259 -5.31 -2.13 18.88
N ALA A 260 -5.94 -1.29 19.71
CA ALA A 260 -7.14 -1.68 20.44
C ALA A 260 -8.29 -2.04 19.49
N VAL A 261 -8.50 -1.23 18.45
CA VAL A 261 -9.50 -1.50 17.41
C VAL A 261 -9.15 -2.77 16.63
N ALA A 262 -7.89 -2.97 16.24
CA ALA A 262 -7.45 -4.19 15.55
C ALA A 262 -7.77 -5.45 16.36
N ARG A 263 -7.54 -5.42 17.68
CA ARG A 263 -7.88 -6.55 18.58
C ARG A 263 -9.39 -6.83 18.65
N GLU A 264 -10.23 -5.79 18.65
CA GLU A 264 -11.69 -5.97 18.61
C GLU A 264 -12.13 -6.64 17.30
N VAL A 265 -11.58 -6.18 16.16
CA VAL A 265 -11.89 -6.74 14.84
C VAL A 265 -11.42 -8.19 14.73
N LEU A 266 -10.19 -8.49 15.15
CA LEU A 266 -9.65 -9.85 15.15
C LEU A 266 -10.41 -10.78 16.10
N THR A 267 -10.95 -10.25 17.21
CA THR A 267 -11.80 -11.04 18.10
C THR A 267 -13.11 -11.38 17.40
N ALA A 268 -13.75 -10.40 16.76
CA ALA A 268 -15.00 -10.63 16.01
C ALA A 268 -14.81 -11.60 14.85
N LEU A 269 -13.66 -11.58 14.16
CA LEU A 269 -13.36 -12.48 13.05
C LEU A 269 -13.31 -13.97 13.43
N LYS A 270 -13.07 -14.31 14.71
CA LYS A 270 -13.04 -15.71 15.16
C LYS A 270 -14.39 -16.40 15.07
N ASP A 271 -15.47 -15.63 14.96
CA ASP A 271 -16.84 -16.12 14.87
C ASP A 271 -17.32 -16.31 13.42
N PHE A 272 -16.47 -16.07 12.41
CA PHE A 272 -16.81 -16.10 10.97
C PHE A 272 -15.86 -16.96 10.13
#